data_AF-A0A0G2DTY4-F1
#
_entry.id   AF-A0A0G2DTY4-F1
#
_cell.length_a   1.000
_cell.length_b   1.000
_cell.length_c   1.000
_cell.angle_alpha   90.00
_cell.angle_beta   90.00
_cell.angle_gamma   90.00
#
_symmetry.space_group_name_H-M   'P 1'
#
loop_
_entity.id
_entity.type
_entity.pdbx_description
1 polymer ?
#
loop_
_entity_poly.entity_id
_entity_poly.type
_entity_poly.pdbx_seq_one_letter_code
_entity_poly.pdbx_strand_id
1 'polypeptide(L)'
;MAGEQPTSEMTTFQLPGWDPPVDVHLRHDAVKDGLTKESALNFTAFKEWTARLGENLAEQVHSSHTFFDNPWKLTEILVHSVTFFGPRIGFMTVEAKLRRKDEQRALSQKPGNHQEPAALDRVVFLRGGSVAMLMILRPRDSRNERYVIMTEQPRIGAGSLAFLEIPAGMLDDSPEVRGKVLEEIKEETGFSIQKDELINLTALALGGTDTPDRVRDGLYPSPANLDEFIPLFAWEKELDRQEIEDLKGRLTGERTHQEMIKLVICDYEEIWRRGARDSKTLAAWALYEGLNREGTIERELSRIRRGFSE
;
A
#
# COMPACT_ATOMS: atom_id res chain seq x y z
N MET A 1 34.10 20.77 -24.08
CA MET A 1 33.13 20.20 -25.02
C MET A 1 32.45 19.03 -24.32
N ALA A 2 31.26 19.26 -23.77
CA ALA A 2 30.44 18.18 -23.23
C ALA A 2 29.91 17.42 -24.45
N GLY A 3 30.34 16.16 -24.62
CA GLY A 3 29.79 15.31 -25.67
C GLY A 3 28.32 15.09 -25.37
N GLU A 4 27.46 15.47 -26.32
CA GLU A 4 26.09 14.98 -26.38
C GLU A 4 26.16 13.45 -26.34
N GLN A 5 25.66 12.85 -25.26
CA GLN A 5 25.44 11.42 -25.26
C GLN A 5 24.40 11.11 -26.34
N PRO A 6 24.62 10.10 -27.19
CA PRO A 6 23.63 9.71 -28.19
C PRO A 6 22.33 9.39 -27.46
N THR A 7 21.25 10.05 -27.83
CA THR A 7 19.89 9.74 -27.37
C THR A 7 19.63 8.28 -27.74
N SER A 8 19.76 7.39 -26.76
CA SER A 8 19.49 5.98 -26.96
C SER A 8 18.03 5.81 -27.36
N GLU A 9 17.78 5.06 -28.44
CA GLU A 9 16.44 4.87 -28.98
C GLU A 9 15.51 4.31 -27.89
N MET A 10 14.46 5.05 -27.56
CA MET A 10 13.43 4.62 -26.62
C MET A 10 12.42 3.74 -27.34
N THR A 11 12.05 2.61 -26.74
CA THR A 11 10.95 1.79 -27.26
C THR A 11 9.63 2.46 -26.87
N THR A 12 8.77 2.73 -27.85
CA THR A 12 7.51 3.46 -27.63
C THR A 12 6.31 2.60 -28.00
N PHE A 13 5.23 2.67 -27.22
CA PHE A 13 3.95 2.07 -27.56
C PHE A 13 2.79 2.87 -26.97
N GLN A 14 1.59 2.67 -27.51
CA GLN A 14 0.38 3.32 -27.04
C GLN A 14 -0.28 2.52 -25.91
N LEU A 15 -0.68 3.21 -24.84
CA LEU A 15 -1.37 2.61 -23.70
C LEU A 15 -2.78 2.16 -24.10
N PRO A 16 -3.14 0.87 -23.95
CA PRO A 16 -4.44 0.37 -24.39
C PRO A 16 -5.62 1.01 -23.65
N GLY A 17 -6.69 1.33 -24.37
CA GLY A 17 -7.95 1.80 -23.79
C GLY A 17 -8.01 3.30 -23.44
N TRP A 18 -7.01 4.08 -23.83
CA TRP A 18 -6.99 5.53 -23.60
C TRP A 18 -7.42 6.32 -24.85
N ASP A 19 -8.32 7.30 -24.63
CA ASP A 19 -8.70 8.31 -25.61
C ASP A 19 -8.65 9.71 -24.96
N PRO A 20 -7.79 10.63 -25.42
CA PRO A 20 -6.84 10.48 -26.53
C PRO A 20 -5.73 9.44 -26.23
N PRO A 21 -5.04 8.93 -27.28
CA PRO A 21 -3.94 7.99 -27.09
C PRO A 21 -2.83 8.56 -26.20
N VAL A 22 -2.29 7.72 -25.31
CA VAL A 22 -1.19 8.05 -24.39
C VAL A 22 0.03 7.23 -24.76
N ASP A 23 1.12 7.91 -25.10
CA ASP A 23 2.40 7.25 -25.38
C ASP A 23 3.08 6.77 -24.09
N VAL A 24 3.62 5.56 -24.15
CA VAL A 24 4.49 4.99 -23.12
C VAL A 24 5.87 4.79 -23.73
N HIS A 25 6.87 5.45 -23.14
CA HIS A 25 8.26 5.33 -23.55
C HIS A 25 9.04 4.49 -22.54
N LEU A 26 9.69 3.45 -23.01
CA LEU A 26 10.61 2.65 -22.22
C LEU A 26 12.01 3.22 -22.42
N ARG A 27 12.66 3.68 -21.33
CA ARG A 27 14.07 4.07 -21.40
C ARG A 27 14.91 2.88 -21.84
N HIS A 28 15.93 3.16 -22.63
CA HIS A 28 16.87 2.17 -23.14
C HIS A 28 17.44 1.27 -22.05
N ASP A 29 17.77 1.81 -20.88
CA ASP A 29 18.31 1.02 -19.77
C ASP A 29 17.29 0.02 -19.21
N ALA A 30 16.01 0.42 -19.08
CA ALA A 30 14.95 -0.51 -18.68
C ALA A 30 14.73 -1.62 -19.72
N VAL A 31 14.82 -1.28 -21.01
CA VAL A 31 14.75 -2.28 -22.10
C VAL A 31 15.94 -3.24 -22.05
N LYS A 32 17.14 -2.71 -21.81
CA LYS A 32 18.37 -3.49 -21.65
C LYS A 32 18.29 -4.44 -20.44
N ASP A 33 17.61 -4.04 -19.38
CA ASP A 33 17.32 -4.88 -18.21
C ASP A 33 16.24 -5.94 -18.47
N GLY A 34 15.67 -5.99 -19.68
CA GLY A 34 14.71 -7.02 -20.11
C GLY A 34 13.25 -6.58 -20.09
N LEU A 35 12.95 -5.30 -19.85
CA LEU A 35 11.59 -4.78 -19.95
C LEU A 35 11.10 -4.81 -21.40
N THR A 36 9.91 -5.37 -21.62
CA THR A 36 9.22 -5.34 -22.90
C THR A 36 7.88 -4.65 -22.74
N LYS A 37 7.26 -4.25 -23.86
CA LYS A 37 5.87 -3.75 -23.86
C LYS A 37 4.93 -4.73 -23.14
N GLU A 38 5.05 -6.02 -23.46
CA GLU A 38 4.17 -7.05 -22.92
C GLU A 38 4.37 -7.22 -21.41
N SER A 39 5.62 -7.29 -20.93
CA SER A 39 5.86 -7.41 -19.49
C SER A 39 5.46 -6.16 -18.72
N ALA A 40 5.65 -4.96 -19.29
CA ALA A 40 5.18 -3.71 -18.69
C ALA A 40 3.65 -3.68 -18.55
N LEU A 41 2.91 -4.04 -19.60
CA LEU A 41 1.44 -4.07 -19.59
C LEU A 41 0.87 -5.19 -18.71
N ASN A 42 1.60 -6.30 -18.55
CA ASN A 42 1.21 -7.41 -17.68
C ASN A 42 1.57 -7.18 -16.22
N PHE A 43 2.41 -6.19 -15.89
CA PHE A 43 2.71 -5.85 -14.51
C PHE A 43 1.50 -5.24 -13.81
N THR A 44 0.95 -5.96 -12.82
CA THR A 44 -0.31 -5.59 -12.16
C THR A 44 -0.29 -4.17 -11.60
N ALA A 45 0.79 -3.75 -10.93
CA ALA A 45 0.87 -2.40 -10.37
C ALA A 45 0.74 -1.32 -11.46
N PHE A 46 1.43 -1.49 -12.60
CA PHE A 46 1.34 -0.55 -13.73
C PHE A 46 -0.07 -0.53 -14.36
N LYS A 47 -0.64 -1.72 -14.59
CA LYS A 47 -1.99 -1.88 -15.13
C LYS A 47 -3.06 -1.27 -14.23
N GLU A 48 -3.02 -1.54 -12.94
CA GLU A 48 -4.00 -1.00 -11.99
C GLU A 48 -3.84 0.50 -11.77
N TRP A 49 -2.60 0.99 -11.65
CA TRP A 49 -2.34 2.41 -11.46
C TRP A 49 -2.81 3.23 -12.66
N THR A 50 -2.50 2.77 -13.89
CA THR A 50 -2.98 3.45 -15.11
C THR A 50 -4.50 3.43 -15.22
N ALA A 51 -5.16 2.27 -15.06
CA ALA A 51 -6.61 2.19 -15.11
C ALA A 51 -7.28 3.16 -14.13
N ARG A 52 -6.80 3.20 -12.89
CA ARG A 52 -7.34 4.04 -11.83
C ARG A 52 -7.08 5.53 -12.06
N LEU A 53 -5.90 5.88 -12.56
CA LEU A 53 -5.60 7.25 -12.96
C LEU A 53 -6.55 7.71 -14.07
N GLY A 54 -6.82 6.85 -15.05
CA GLY A 54 -7.78 7.12 -16.13
C GLY A 54 -9.20 7.37 -15.60
N GLU A 55 -9.68 6.51 -14.71
CA GLU A 55 -11.00 6.66 -14.06
C GLU A 55 -11.11 8.00 -13.30
N ASN A 56 -10.11 8.35 -12.49
CA ASN A 56 -10.15 9.59 -11.71
C ASN A 56 -9.99 10.84 -12.60
N LEU A 57 -9.22 10.76 -13.69
CA LEU A 57 -9.14 11.86 -14.66
C LEU A 57 -10.49 12.07 -15.38
N ALA A 58 -11.26 11.01 -15.60
CA ALA A 58 -12.58 11.09 -16.23
C ALA A 58 -13.62 11.79 -15.34
N GLU A 59 -13.48 11.76 -14.01
CA GLU A 59 -14.38 12.46 -13.07
C GLU A 59 -14.32 14.00 -13.22
N GLN A 60 -13.27 14.54 -13.86
CA GLN A 60 -13.13 15.98 -14.12
C GLN A 60 -14.20 16.54 -15.08
N VAL A 61 -15.03 15.69 -15.71
CA VAL A 61 -16.16 16.14 -16.54
C VAL A 61 -17.34 16.68 -15.73
N HIS A 62 -17.37 16.44 -14.41
CA HIS A 62 -18.44 16.90 -13.54
C HIS A 62 -18.19 18.33 -13.05
N SER A 63 -19.21 19.20 -13.11
CA SER A 63 -19.09 20.62 -12.73
C SER A 63 -18.76 20.85 -11.25
N SER A 64 -18.95 19.84 -10.40
CA SER A 64 -18.55 19.84 -9.00
C SER A 64 -17.05 19.56 -8.79
N HIS A 65 -16.36 19.02 -9.80
CA HIS A 65 -14.96 18.65 -9.69
C HIS A 65 -14.07 19.90 -9.70
N THR A 66 -13.08 19.95 -8.79
CA THR A 66 -12.15 21.09 -8.62
C THR A 66 -11.48 21.53 -9.93
N PHE A 67 -11.22 20.59 -10.83
CA PHE A 67 -10.55 20.83 -12.12
C PHE A 67 -11.49 20.83 -13.34
N PHE A 68 -12.80 20.94 -13.17
CA PHE A 68 -13.78 20.95 -14.28
C PHE A 68 -13.45 21.97 -15.37
N ASP A 69 -13.15 23.20 -14.95
CA ASP A 69 -12.87 24.34 -15.81
C ASP A 69 -11.56 24.20 -16.62
N ASN A 70 -10.60 23.43 -16.11
CA ASN A 70 -9.29 23.25 -16.73
C ASN A 70 -8.73 21.85 -16.40
N PRO A 71 -9.26 20.79 -17.04
CA PRO A 71 -8.98 19.42 -16.67
C PRO A 71 -7.55 19.01 -17.03
N TRP A 72 -6.96 18.20 -16.17
CA TRP A 72 -5.70 17.52 -16.46
C TRP A 72 -5.91 16.42 -17.47
N LYS A 73 -4.94 16.28 -18.37
CA LYS A 73 -4.84 15.17 -19.33
C LYS A 73 -3.50 14.50 -19.18
N LEU A 74 -3.50 13.19 -19.01
CA LEU A 74 -2.29 12.39 -19.18
C LEU A 74 -1.94 12.40 -20.67
N THR A 75 -0.70 12.75 -21.00
CA THR A 75 -0.23 12.78 -22.39
C THR A 75 0.84 11.72 -22.66
N GLU A 76 1.65 11.42 -21.65
CA GLU A 76 2.80 10.54 -21.80
C GLU A 76 3.11 9.85 -20.46
N ILE A 77 3.64 8.62 -20.54
CA ILE A 77 4.29 7.93 -19.44
C ILE A 77 5.71 7.54 -19.85
N LEU A 78 6.69 7.94 -19.05
CA LEU A 78 8.07 7.52 -19.22
C LEU A 78 8.44 6.46 -18.18
N VAL A 79 8.81 5.25 -18.60
CA VAL A 79 9.34 4.21 -17.71
C VAL A 79 10.83 4.39 -17.56
N HIS A 80 11.27 4.77 -16.36
CA HIS A 80 12.66 5.05 -16.06
C HIS A 80 13.48 3.78 -15.83
N SER A 81 12.96 2.87 -15.01
CA SER A 81 13.68 1.68 -14.56
C SER A 81 12.71 0.59 -14.10
N VAL A 82 13.23 -0.64 -14.08
CA VAL A 82 12.54 -1.83 -13.61
C VAL A 82 13.48 -2.62 -12.68
N THR A 83 12.92 -3.37 -11.75
CA THR A 83 13.66 -4.36 -10.96
C THR A 83 12.95 -5.70 -11.07
N PHE A 84 13.68 -6.74 -11.43
CA PHE A 84 13.15 -8.10 -11.58
C PHE A 84 13.45 -8.97 -10.35
N PHE A 85 12.46 -9.76 -9.93
CA PHE A 85 12.59 -10.84 -8.95
C PHE A 85 12.45 -12.18 -9.68
N GLY A 86 13.60 -12.70 -10.12
CA GLY A 86 13.63 -13.80 -11.09
C GLY A 86 12.99 -13.34 -12.41
N PRO A 87 12.00 -14.05 -12.97
CA PRO A 87 11.37 -13.66 -14.22
C PRO A 87 10.28 -12.59 -14.07
N ARG A 88 9.86 -12.26 -12.84
CA ARG A 88 8.75 -11.34 -12.58
C ARG A 88 9.26 -9.92 -12.31
N ILE A 89 8.51 -8.92 -12.77
CA ILE A 89 8.76 -7.54 -12.35
C ILE A 89 8.38 -7.41 -10.87
N GLY A 90 9.32 -6.96 -10.05
CA GLY A 90 9.10 -6.61 -8.66
C GLY A 90 8.68 -5.15 -8.51
N PHE A 91 9.45 -4.24 -9.14
CA PHE A 91 9.22 -2.80 -9.04
C PHE A 91 9.40 -2.11 -10.39
N MET A 92 8.72 -0.98 -10.57
CA MET A 92 8.87 -0.10 -11.74
C MET A 92 8.84 1.36 -11.32
N THR A 93 9.75 2.19 -11.82
CA THR A 93 9.67 3.65 -11.65
C THR A 93 9.19 4.27 -12.95
N VAL A 94 8.11 5.04 -12.87
CA VAL A 94 7.50 5.73 -14.01
C VAL A 94 7.40 7.22 -13.77
N GLU A 95 7.26 8.01 -14.82
CA GLU A 95 6.94 9.42 -14.75
C GLU A 95 5.71 9.70 -15.62
N ALA A 96 4.63 10.16 -14.98
CA ALA A 96 3.41 10.59 -15.64
C ALA A 96 3.51 12.05 -16.04
N LYS A 97 3.24 12.36 -17.32
CA LYS A 97 3.23 13.72 -17.85
C LYS A 97 1.79 14.18 -18.01
N LEU A 98 1.33 15.07 -17.13
CA LEU A 98 -0.01 15.65 -17.22
C LEU A 98 0.02 17.09 -17.72
N ARG A 99 -0.87 17.42 -18.66
CA ARG A 99 -0.97 18.74 -19.29
C ARG A 99 -2.39 19.27 -19.21
N ARG A 100 -2.53 20.59 -19.30
CA ARG A 100 -3.81 21.30 -19.41
C ARG A 100 -3.95 21.94 -20.79
N LYS A 101 -5.19 22.14 -21.22
CA LYS A 101 -5.48 22.75 -22.54
C LYS A 101 -5.22 24.25 -22.57
N ASP A 102 -5.54 24.96 -21.49
CA ASP A 102 -5.44 26.41 -21.43
C ASP A 102 -4.14 26.84 -20.73
N GLU A 103 -3.06 26.91 -21.51
CA GLU A 103 -1.76 27.42 -21.06
C GLU A 103 -1.84 28.91 -20.66
N GLN A 104 -2.77 29.68 -21.24
CA GLN A 104 -2.89 31.12 -20.96
C GLN A 104 -3.57 31.39 -19.62
N ARG A 105 -4.58 30.62 -19.20
CA ARG A 105 -5.10 30.63 -17.82
C ARG A 105 -4.01 30.23 -16.82
N ALA A 106 -3.21 29.21 -17.15
CA ALA A 106 -2.08 28.76 -16.35
C ALA A 106 -0.92 29.80 -16.26
N LEU A 107 -0.91 30.80 -17.14
CA LEU A 107 0.07 31.90 -17.14
C LEU A 107 -0.51 33.24 -16.66
N SER A 108 -1.79 33.30 -16.30
CA SER A 108 -2.46 34.55 -15.97
C SER A 108 -2.06 35.09 -14.59
N GLN A 109 -1.08 36.00 -14.58
CA GLN A 109 -0.64 36.77 -13.42
C GLN A 109 -1.67 37.86 -13.06
N LYS A 110 -2.74 37.48 -12.34
CA LYS A 110 -3.55 38.47 -11.62
C LYS A 110 -3.05 38.55 -10.17
N PRO A 111 -2.73 39.76 -9.64
CA PRO A 111 -2.35 39.90 -8.24
C PRO A 111 -3.49 39.41 -7.34
N GLY A 112 -3.21 38.40 -6.52
CA GLY A 112 -4.19 37.72 -5.65
C GLY A 112 -4.66 36.35 -6.15
N ASN A 113 -4.40 35.97 -7.41
CA ASN A 113 -4.60 34.61 -7.90
C ASN A 113 -3.27 33.85 -7.90
N HIS A 114 -3.23 32.68 -7.27
CA HIS A 114 -2.12 31.76 -7.46
C HIS A 114 -2.13 31.26 -8.91
N GLN A 115 -0.99 31.39 -9.58
CA GLN A 115 -0.81 30.92 -10.94
C GLN A 115 -0.90 29.39 -10.96
N GLU A 116 -1.86 28.84 -11.70
CA GLU A 116 -2.01 27.39 -11.82
C GLU A 116 -0.97 26.81 -12.78
N PRO A 117 -0.33 25.69 -12.48
CA PRO A 117 0.67 25.11 -13.39
C PRO A 117 0.03 24.57 -14.67
N ALA A 118 0.71 24.73 -15.81
CA ALA A 118 0.31 24.16 -17.10
C ALA A 118 0.72 22.67 -17.24
N ALA A 119 1.72 22.25 -16.47
CA ALA A 119 2.27 20.90 -16.48
C ALA A 119 2.35 20.35 -15.05
N LEU A 120 2.04 19.07 -14.91
CA LEU A 120 2.10 18.32 -13.67
C LEU A 120 2.80 16.99 -13.93
N ASP A 121 4.13 17.02 -13.88
CA ASP A 121 4.97 15.83 -14.05
C ASP A 121 5.19 15.17 -12.70
N ARG A 122 4.96 13.86 -12.61
CA ARG A 122 5.07 13.12 -11.36
C ARG A 122 5.76 11.78 -11.56
N VAL A 123 6.87 11.59 -10.83
CA VAL A 123 7.53 10.30 -10.72
C VAL A 123 6.77 9.44 -9.71
N VAL A 124 6.47 8.21 -10.08
CA VAL A 124 5.77 7.24 -9.24
C VAL A 124 6.59 5.96 -9.17
N PHE A 125 6.83 5.47 -7.96
CA PHE A 125 7.37 4.15 -7.70
C PHE A 125 6.21 3.16 -7.60
N LEU A 126 6.17 2.21 -8.52
CA LEU A 126 5.15 1.19 -8.62
C LEU A 126 5.65 -0.10 -8.00
N ARG A 127 5.01 -0.49 -6.90
CA ARG A 127 5.28 -1.73 -6.17
C ARG A 127 4.04 -2.58 -5.91
N GLY A 128 2.84 -2.04 -6.16
CA GLY A 128 1.58 -2.73 -5.90
C GLY A 128 1.13 -2.64 -4.44
N GLY A 129 0.00 -3.29 -4.16
CA GLY A 129 -0.60 -3.32 -2.83
C GLY A 129 0.14 -4.24 -1.86
N SER A 130 0.03 -3.92 -0.59
CA SER A 130 0.44 -4.79 0.52
C SER A 130 -0.71 -4.89 1.52
N VAL A 131 -0.51 -5.59 2.62
CA VAL A 131 -1.48 -5.70 3.72
C VAL A 131 -0.74 -5.72 5.04
N ALA A 132 -1.35 -5.19 6.08
CA ALA A 132 -0.77 -5.21 7.42
C ALA A 132 -1.79 -5.71 8.45
N MET A 133 -1.27 -6.34 9.51
CA MET A 133 -2.10 -7.00 10.50
C MET A 133 -1.76 -6.57 11.93
N LEU A 134 -2.75 -5.98 12.62
CA LEU A 134 -2.72 -5.78 14.06
C LEU A 134 -3.10 -7.09 14.75
N MET A 135 -2.09 -7.84 15.17
CA MET A 135 -2.27 -9.14 15.83
C MET A 135 -2.28 -8.97 17.35
N ILE A 136 -3.46 -9.10 17.96
CA ILE A 136 -3.69 -8.89 19.39
C ILE A 136 -3.81 -10.25 20.11
N LEU A 137 -3.03 -10.45 21.15
CA LEU A 137 -3.13 -11.59 22.05
C LEU A 137 -3.74 -11.16 23.38
N ARG A 138 -4.73 -11.91 23.86
CA ARG A 138 -5.40 -11.68 25.14
C ARG A 138 -5.25 -12.89 26.06
N PRO A 139 -4.70 -12.71 27.27
CA PRO A 139 -4.72 -13.77 28.28
C PRO A 139 -6.17 -14.10 28.66
N ARG A 140 -6.55 -15.38 28.67
CA ARG A 140 -7.90 -15.82 29.08
C ARG A 140 -8.27 -15.41 30.51
N ASP A 141 -7.28 -15.27 31.38
CA ASP A 141 -7.44 -14.87 32.78
C ASP A 141 -7.54 -13.34 32.98
N SER A 142 -7.36 -12.53 31.93
CA SER A 142 -7.37 -11.07 32.01
C SER A 142 -7.96 -10.42 30.77
N ARG A 143 -9.18 -9.88 30.91
CA ARG A 143 -9.89 -9.23 29.79
C ARG A 143 -9.29 -7.89 29.36
N ASN A 144 -8.65 -7.17 30.28
CA ASN A 144 -8.12 -5.83 30.01
C ASN A 144 -6.67 -5.86 29.51
N GLU A 145 -5.99 -6.97 29.71
CA GLU A 145 -4.61 -7.13 29.28
C GLU A 145 -4.56 -7.57 27.82
N ARG A 146 -3.72 -6.87 27.04
CA ARG A 146 -3.57 -7.09 25.62
C ARG A 146 -2.11 -6.95 25.24
N TYR A 147 -1.67 -7.83 24.37
CA TYR A 147 -0.35 -7.81 23.77
C TYR A 147 -0.46 -7.73 22.26
N VAL A 148 0.56 -7.21 21.60
CA VAL A 148 0.63 -7.13 20.14
C VAL A 148 1.89 -7.78 19.64
N ILE A 149 1.74 -8.62 18.61
CA ILE A 149 2.88 -9.16 17.88
C ILE A 149 3.37 -8.10 16.89
N MET A 150 4.63 -7.74 17.03
CA MET A 150 5.36 -6.82 16.17
C MET A 150 6.53 -7.56 15.51
N THR A 151 7.07 -6.96 14.46
CA THR A 151 8.28 -7.40 13.76
C THR A 151 9.35 -6.31 13.88
N GLU A 152 10.60 -6.70 14.10
CA GLU A 152 11.79 -5.89 13.90
C GLU A 152 12.47 -6.40 12.63
N GLN A 153 12.54 -5.55 11.60
CA GLN A 153 13.10 -5.94 10.31
C GLN A 153 13.84 -4.77 9.61
N PRO A 154 14.74 -5.06 8.65
CA PRO A 154 15.40 -4.05 7.84
C PRO A 154 14.43 -3.27 6.98
N ARG A 155 14.45 -1.96 7.16
CA ARG A 155 13.79 -1.00 6.28
C ARG A 155 14.85 -0.05 5.75
N ILE A 156 15.50 -0.48 4.66
CA ILE A 156 16.62 0.25 4.04
C ILE A 156 16.19 1.66 3.59
N GLY A 157 14.95 1.83 3.13
CA GLY A 157 14.41 3.15 2.81
C GLY A 157 14.38 4.13 4.00
N ALA A 158 14.32 3.62 5.24
CA ALA A 158 14.42 4.40 6.47
C ALA A 158 15.85 4.41 7.05
N GLY A 159 16.83 3.79 6.39
CA GLY A 159 18.19 3.61 6.89
C GLY A 159 18.26 2.75 8.16
N SER A 160 17.30 1.86 8.38
CA SER A 160 17.21 1.04 9.60
C SER A 160 17.36 -0.45 9.30
N LEU A 161 18.04 -1.17 10.20
CA LEU A 161 18.18 -2.63 10.17
C LEU A 161 17.31 -3.33 11.23
N ALA A 162 16.59 -2.56 12.05
CA ALA A 162 15.76 -3.06 13.15
C ALA A 162 14.55 -2.13 13.34
N PHE A 163 13.81 -1.91 12.26
CA PHE A 163 12.63 -1.06 12.27
C PHE A 163 11.46 -1.86 12.86
N LEU A 164 10.84 -1.32 13.92
CA LEU A 164 9.75 -1.95 14.64
C LEU A 164 8.40 -1.56 14.03
N GLU A 165 7.62 -2.56 13.64
CA GLU A 165 6.35 -2.38 12.92
C GLU A 165 5.45 -3.63 13.06
N ILE A 166 4.15 -3.49 12.82
CA ILE A 166 3.26 -4.65 12.72
C ILE A 166 3.59 -5.55 11.50
N PRO A 167 3.32 -6.86 11.56
CA PRO A 167 3.47 -7.78 10.43
C PRO A 167 2.75 -7.28 9.18
N ALA A 168 3.39 -7.45 8.02
CA ALA A 168 2.85 -7.03 6.74
C ALA A 168 3.39 -7.90 5.60
N GLY A 169 2.56 -8.12 4.58
CA GLY A 169 2.89 -8.95 3.41
C GLY A 169 2.49 -8.27 2.11
N MET A 170 3.16 -8.63 1.01
CA MET A 170 2.80 -8.10 -0.31
C MET A 170 1.57 -8.84 -0.86
N LEU A 171 0.65 -8.13 -1.48
CA LEU A 171 -0.41 -8.77 -2.24
C LEU A 171 0.22 -9.39 -3.50
N ASP A 172 -0.18 -10.61 -3.82
CA ASP A 172 0.19 -11.24 -5.08
C ASP A 172 -0.80 -10.87 -6.19
N ASP A 173 -0.45 -11.26 -7.42
CA ASP A 173 -1.33 -11.10 -8.59
C ASP A 173 -2.53 -12.08 -8.57
N SER A 174 -2.69 -12.86 -7.49
CA SER A 174 -3.76 -13.85 -7.37
C SER A 174 -5.03 -13.19 -6.83
N PRO A 175 -6.21 -13.49 -7.40
CA PRO A 175 -7.49 -13.07 -6.82
C PRO A 175 -7.73 -13.64 -5.41
N GLU A 176 -6.90 -14.58 -4.95
CA GLU A 176 -6.96 -15.16 -3.61
C GLU A 176 -6.23 -14.36 -2.52
N VAL A 177 -5.65 -13.20 -2.84
CA VAL A 177 -5.11 -12.03 -2.05
C VAL A 177 -4.77 -12.25 -0.57
N ARG A 178 -5.62 -12.94 0.19
CA ARG A 178 -5.41 -13.34 1.58
C ARG A 178 -4.57 -14.60 1.75
N GLY A 179 -4.51 -15.52 0.78
CA GLY A 179 -3.85 -16.83 0.95
C GLY A 179 -2.36 -16.70 1.26
N LYS A 180 -1.61 -16.07 0.35
CA LYS A 180 -0.17 -15.89 0.48
C LYS A 180 0.24 -15.04 1.68
N VAL A 181 -0.54 -14.00 1.99
CA VAL A 181 -0.30 -13.17 3.17
C VAL A 181 -0.42 -13.99 4.45
N LEU A 182 -1.43 -14.87 4.54
CA LEU A 182 -1.60 -15.73 5.72
C LEU A 182 -0.51 -16.79 5.80
N GLU A 183 0.02 -17.24 4.65
CA GLU A 183 1.22 -18.08 4.60
C GLU A 183 2.45 -17.32 5.12
N GLU A 184 2.72 -16.10 4.63
CA GLU A 184 3.82 -15.25 5.10
C GLU A 184 3.71 -14.96 6.61
N ILE A 185 2.51 -14.63 7.11
CA ILE A 185 2.27 -14.42 8.55
C ILE A 185 2.45 -15.72 9.34
N LYS A 186 2.03 -16.87 8.81
CA LYS A 186 2.27 -18.17 9.44
C LYS A 186 3.76 -18.49 9.50
N GLU A 187 4.51 -18.21 8.45
CA GLU A 187 5.96 -18.40 8.39
C GLU A 187 6.68 -17.47 9.39
N GLU A 188 6.24 -16.23 9.52
CA GLU A 188 6.83 -15.26 10.44
C GLU A 188 6.45 -15.56 11.89
N THR A 189 5.17 -15.82 12.17
CA THR A 189 4.60 -15.85 13.54
C THR A 189 4.33 -17.24 14.10
N GLY A 190 4.21 -18.25 13.22
CA GLY A 190 3.77 -19.59 13.58
C GLY A 190 2.26 -19.75 13.71
N PHE A 191 1.47 -18.66 13.62
CA PHE A 191 0.01 -18.72 13.73
C PHE A 191 -0.63 -19.10 12.41
N SER A 192 -1.45 -20.15 12.42
CA SER A 192 -2.34 -20.47 11.31
C SER A 192 -3.65 -19.73 11.49
N ILE A 193 -3.81 -18.62 10.77
CA ILE A 193 -4.97 -17.73 10.86
C ILE A 193 -6.00 -18.12 9.80
N GLN A 194 -7.25 -18.28 10.22
CA GLN A 194 -8.34 -18.54 9.28
C GLN A 194 -8.90 -17.22 8.73
N LYS A 195 -9.31 -17.21 7.44
CA LYS A 195 -9.76 -15.98 6.75
C LYS A 195 -10.97 -15.32 7.40
N ASP A 196 -11.80 -16.10 8.09
CA ASP A 196 -13.01 -15.69 8.82
C ASP A 196 -12.72 -15.16 10.24
N GLU A 197 -11.53 -15.40 10.79
CA GLU A 197 -11.07 -14.77 12.05
C GLU A 197 -10.59 -13.32 11.85
N LEU A 198 -10.44 -12.86 10.60
CA LEU A 198 -9.91 -11.54 10.28
C LEU A 198 -10.99 -10.46 10.29
N ILE A 199 -10.70 -9.36 10.98
CA ILE A 199 -11.50 -8.14 10.97
C ILE A 199 -10.84 -7.14 10.02
N ASN A 200 -11.52 -6.76 8.92
CA ASN A 200 -11.02 -5.75 7.99
C ASN A 200 -11.29 -4.34 8.55
N LEU A 201 -10.30 -3.76 9.24
CA LEU A 201 -10.42 -2.44 9.87
C LEU A 201 -10.66 -1.35 8.84
N THR A 202 -9.96 -1.40 7.70
CA THR A 202 -10.11 -0.41 6.63
C THR A 202 -11.52 -0.42 6.06
N ALA A 203 -12.05 -1.59 5.68
CA ALA A 203 -13.39 -1.67 5.11
C ALA A 203 -14.47 -1.24 6.10
N LEU A 204 -14.32 -1.58 7.39
CA LEU A 204 -15.25 -1.13 8.42
C LEU A 204 -15.22 0.38 8.62
N ALA A 205 -14.03 0.99 8.62
CA ALA A 205 -13.87 2.43 8.80
C ALA A 205 -14.36 3.25 7.60
N LEU A 206 -14.21 2.71 6.38
CA LEU A 206 -14.70 3.34 5.15
C LEU A 206 -16.19 3.06 4.89
N GLY A 207 -16.76 2.06 5.56
CA GLY A 207 -18.17 1.69 5.46
C GLY A 207 -19.10 2.85 5.87
N GLY A 208 -19.68 3.51 4.87
CA GLY A 208 -20.56 4.68 5.07
C GLY A 208 -19.89 6.03 4.85
N THR A 209 -18.63 6.05 4.42
CA THR A 209 -17.97 7.26 3.92
C THR A 209 -18.17 7.39 2.41
N ASP A 210 -18.35 8.62 1.93
CA ASP A 210 -18.40 8.94 0.51
C ASP A 210 -17.10 9.68 0.17
N THR A 211 -16.20 9.02 -0.56
CA THR A 211 -14.96 9.63 -1.05
C THR A 211 -15.14 9.97 -2.53
N PRO A 212 -14.72 11.18 -2.96
CA PRO A 212 -14.91 11.62 -4.34
C PRO A 212 -13.96 10.91 -5.34
N ASP A 213 -12.95 10.19 -4.84
CA ASP A 213 -11.98 9.48 -5.65
C ASP A 213 -12.25 7.98 -5.70
N ARG A 214 -11.78 7.34 -6.77
CA ARG A 214 -11.92 5.88 -7.01
C ARG A 214 -10.66 5.14 -6.60
N VAL A 215 -10.09 5.45 -5.44
CA VAL A 215 -8.91 4.74 -4.92
C VAL A 215 -9.29 3.38 -4.30
N ARG A 216 -8.31 2.51 -4.03
CA ARG A 216 -8.60 1.26 -3.32
C ARG A 216 -8.75 1.55 -1.85
N ASP A 217 -9.63 0.81 -1.18
CA ASP A 217 -9.73 0.83 0.28
C ASP A 217 -8.39 0.40 0.90
N GLY A 218 -7.69 1.35 1.53
CA GLY A 218 -6.39 1.10 2.14
C GLY A 218 -5.80 2.34 2.78
N LEU A 219 -4.85 2.12 3.69
CA LEU A 219 -3.89 3.16 4.05
C LEU A 219 -2.97 3.43 2.88
N TYR A 220 -2.82 4.70 2.51
CA TYR A 220 -1.81 5.15 1.56
C TYR A 220 -0.64 5.81 2.32
N PRO A 221 0.55 5.17 2.39
CA PRO A 221 1.64 5.69 3.21
C PRO A 221 2.30 6.94 2.63
N SER A 222 2.37 7.07 1.30
CA SER A 222 2.93 8.24 0.62
C SER A 222 2.35 8.41 -0.80
N PRO A 223 1.06 8.76 -0.93
CA PRO A 223 0.32 8.72 -2.20
C PRO A 223 0.81 9.70 -3.27
N ALA A 224 1.74 10.60 -2.93
CA ALA A 224 2.31 11.55 -3.90
C ALA A 224 3.21 10.85 -4.94
N ASN A 225 3.90 9.77 -4.55
CA ASN A 225 4.92 9.12 -5.38
C ASN A 225 4.91 7.59 -5.26
N LEU A 226 3.96 7.01 -4.52
CA LEU A 226 3.87 5.58 -4.29
C LEU A 226 2.46 5.09 -4.54
N ASP A 227 2.31 4.02 -5.35
CA ASP A 227 1.01 3.42 -5.67
C ASP A 227 0.46 2.51 -4.57
N GLU A 228 1.31 2.14 -3.61
CA GLU A 228 0.98 1.21 -2.53
C GLU A 228 -0.26 1.67 -1.76
N PHE A 229 -1.20 0.74 -1.65
CA PHE A 229 -2.31 0.79 -0.73
C PHE A 229 -2.19 -0.40 0.22
N ILE A 230 -2.54 -0.19 1.48
CA ILE A 230 -2.36 -1.19 2.55
C ILE A 230 -3.70 -1.35 3.28
N PRO A 231 -4.54 -2.34 2.91
CA PRO A 231 -5.66 -2.72 3.75
C PRO A 231 -5.14 -3.18 5.12
N LEU A 232 -5.81 -2.73 6.18
CA LEU A 232 -5.42 -3.00 7.56
C LEU A 232 -6.41 -3.98 8.16
N PHE A 233 -5.88 -5.07 8.72
CA PHE A 233 -6.67 -6.09 9.41
C PHE A 233 -6.33 -6.13 10.89
N ALA A 234 -7.29 -6.54 11.71
CA ALA A 234 -7.05 -7.01 13.05
C ALA A 234 -7.31 -8.51 13.12
N TRP A 235 -6.50 -9.18 13.95
CA TRP A 235 -6.72 -10.55 14.38
C TRP A 235 -6.54 -10.59 15.88
N GLU A 236 -7.52 -11.12 16.60
CA GLU A 236 -7.50 -11.18 18.06
C GLU A 236 -7.67 -12.61 18.53
N LYS A 237 -6.77 -13.07 19.41
CA LYS A 237 -6.79 -14.44 19.93
C LYS A 237 -6.68 -14.46 21.44
N GLU A 238 -7.57 -15.24 22.05
CA GLU A 238 -7.50 -15.58 23.46
C GLU A 238 -6.64 -16.82 23.66
N LEU A 239 -5.57 -16.68 24.46
CA LEU A 239 -4.60 -17.73 24.76
C LEU A 239 -4.43 -17.87 26.28
N ASP A 240 -3.92 -19.02 26.73
CA ASP A 240 -3.51 -19.15 28.11
C ASP A 240 -2.29 -18.25 28.37
N ARG A 241 -2.21 -17.66 29.56
CA ARG A 241 -1.12 -16.74 29.91
C ARG A 241 0.25 -17.37 29.69
N GLN A 242 0.40 -18.64 30.05
CA GLN A 242 1.64 -19.37 29.87
C GLN A 242 2.02 -19.47 28.38
N GLU A 243 1.05 -19.68 27.47
CA GLU A 243 1.33 -19.70 26.03
C GLU A 243 1.85 -18.34 25.55
N ILE A 244 1.32 -17.23 26.06
CA ILE A 244 1.80 -15.89 25.73
C ILE A 244 3.22 -15.66 26.25
N GLU A 245 3.54 -16.10 27.47
CA GLU A 245 4.89 -16.01 28.03
C GLU A 245 5.89 -16.90 27.29
N ASP A 246 5.47 -18.12 26.90
CA ASP A 246 6.29 -19.02 26.08
C ASP A 246 6.55 -18.41 24.69
N LEU A 247 5.54 -17.76 24.10
CA LEU A 247 5.70 -17.00 22.86
C LEU A 247 6.65 -15.82 23.04
N LYS A 248 6.57 -15.07 24.14
CA LYS A 248 7.55 -14.00 24.44
C LYS A 248 8.97 -14.56 24.49
N GLY A 249 9.18 -15.69 25.16
CA GLY A 249 10.49 -16.34 25.27
C GLY A 249 11.02 -16.87 23.92
N ARG A 250 10.15 -17.52 23.13
CA ARG A 250 10.52 -18.09 21.82
C ARG A 250 10.80 -16.99 20.78
N LEU A 251 9.90 -16.03 20.67
CA LEU A 251 9.95 -15.00 19.63
C LEU A 251 11.07 -13.98 19.84
N THR A 252 11.50 -13.77 21.09
CA THR A 252 12.65 -12.89 21.39
C THR A 252 13.99 -13.49 20.98
N GLY A 253 14.05 -14.80 20.66
CA GLY A 253 15.27 -15.52 20.25
C GLY A 253 15.28 -16.10 18.83
N GLU A 254 14.13 -16.31 18.20
CA GLU A 254 14.03 -16.95 16.88
C GLU A 254 13.94 -15.94 15.73
N ARG A 255 14.77 -16.14 14.70
CA ARG A 255 14.69 -15.44 13.41
C ARG A 255 14.13 -16.41 12.37
N THR A 256 13.14 -16.00 11.58
CA THR A 256 12.56 -16.84 10.51
C THR A 256 13.22 -16.58 9.15
N HIS A 257 12.71 -17.20 8.08
CA HIS A 257 13.41 -17.90 6.99
C HIS A 257 14.54 -17.20 6.18
N GLN A 258 14.97 -15.97 6.48
CA GLN A 258 16.21 -15.35 5.95
C GLN A 258 16.98 -14.48 6.99
N GLU A 259 16.98 -14.85 8.28
CA GLU A 259 17.75 -14.23 9.39
C GLU A 259 17.53 -12.72 9.69
N MET A 260 16.57 -12.08 9.02
CA MET A 260 16.40 -10.62 9.06
C MET A 260 15.17 -10.13 9.83
N ILE A 261 14.18 -10.99 10.08
CA ILE A 261 12.95 -10.59 10.78
C ILE A 261 12.96 -11.22 12.18
N LYS A 262 12.84 -10.38 13.21
CA LYS A 262 12.71 -10.78 14.61
C LYS A 262 11.32 -10.42 15.10
N LEU A 263 10.65 -11.34 15.78
CA LEU A 263 9.36 -11.05 16.39
C LEU A 263 9.51 -10.47 17.79
N VAL A 264 8.63 -9.52 18.12
CA VAL A 264 8.61 -8.85 19.41
C VAL A 264 7.19 -8.73 19.88
N ILE A 265 6.90 -9.22 21.09
CA ILE A 265 5.61 -9.00 21.73
C ILE A 265 5.71 -7.71 22.55
N CYS A 266 4.77 -6.80 22.34
CA CYS A 266 4.67 -5.52 23.04
C CYS A 266 3.37 -5.42 23.81
N ASP A 267 3.36 -4.69 24.92
CA ASP A 267 2.12 -4.30 25.60
C ASP A 267 1.29 -3.43 24.64
N TYR A 268 0.00 -3.76 24.49
CA TYR A 268 -0.90 -3.03 23.60
C TYR A 268 -0.94 -1.53 23.92
N GLU A 269 -0.95 -1.18 25.20
CA GLU A 269 -1.02 0.21 25.67
C GLU A 269 0.22 1.05 25.30
N GLU A 270 1.32 0.39 24.90
CA GLU A 270 2.58 1.05 24.50
C GLU A 270 2.81 1.08 22.99
N ILE A 271 1.99 0.38 22.18
CA ILE A 271 2.28 0.25 20.73
C ILE A 271 2.21 1.59 20.00
N TRP A 272 1.33 2.50 20.42
CA TRP A 272 1.23 3.83 19.83
C TRP A 272 2.48 4.68 20.08
N ARG A 273 3.25 4.41 21.15
CA ARG A 273 4.54 5.05 21.42
C ARG A 273 5.68 4.33 20.71
N ARG A 274 5.76 3.01 20.87
CA ARG A 274 6.86 2.19 20.34
C ARG A 274 6.85 2.11 18.81
N GLY A 275 5.67 1.99 18.22
CA GLY A 275 5.42 1.92 16.79
C GLY A 275 5.12 3.27 16.14
N ALA A 276 5.33 4.40 16.85
CA ALA A 276 4.94 5.73 16.39
C ALA A 276 5.57 6.16 15.05
N ARG A 277 6.69 5.54 14.67
CA ARG A 277 7.41 5.82 13.42
C ARG A 277 6.86 5.06 12.22
N ASP A 278 6.03 4.05 12.45
CA ASP A 278 5.48 3.20 11.42
C ASP A 278 4.01 3.56 11.15
N SER A 279 3.73 3.97 9.92
CA SER A 279 2.41 4.49 9.53
C SER A 279 1.32 3.42 9.63
N LYS A 280 1.60 2.18 9.21
CA LYS A 280 0.63 1.07 9.29
C LYS A 280 0.33 0.68 10.73
N THR A 281 1.33 0.68 11.63
CA THR A 281 1.11 0.43 13.05
C THR A 281 0.17 1.46 13.66
N LEU A 282 0.46 2.75 13.49
CA LEU A 282 -0.38 3.82 14.04
C LEU A 282 -1.77 3.85 13.44
N ALA A 283 -1.89 3.66 12.12
CA ALA A 283 -3.18 3.64 11.44
C ALA A 283 -4.03 2.45 11.91
N ALA A 284 -3.45 1.24 12.00
CA ALA A 284 -4.19 0.06 12.44
C ALA A 284 -4.66 0.20 13.89
N TRP A 285 -3.79 0.70 14.78
CA TRP A 285 -4.16 1.02 16.17
C TRP A 285 -5.28 2.06 16.23
N ALA A 286 -5.16 3.17 15.48
CA ALA A 286 -6.16 4.24 15.50
C ALA A 286 -7.53 3.78 14.96
N LEU A 287 -7.54 3.01 13.87
CA LEU A 287 -8.78 2.42 13.33
C LEU A 287 -9.39 1.42 14.32
N TYR A 288 -8.59 0.53 14.89
CA TYR A 288 -9.07 -0.41 15.91
C TYR A 288 -9.66 0.32 17.12
N GLU A 289 -8.98 1.33 17.66
CA GLU A 289 -9.48 2.14 18.79
C GLU A 289 -10.77 2.90 18.43
N GLY A 290 -10.85 3.49 17.24
CA GLY A 290 -12.05 4.16 16.74
C GLY A 290 -13.24 3.21 16.67
N LEU A 291 -13.07 2.10 15.96
CA LEU A 291 -14.09 1.07 15.77
C LEU A 291 -14.47 0.40 17.10
N ASN A 292 -13.54 0.25 18.02
CA ASN A 292 -13.79 -0.33 19.34
C ASN A 292 -14.64 0.62 20.21
N ARG A 293 -14.38 1.93 20.17
CA ARG A 293 -15.22 2.95 20.86
C ARG A 293 -16.67 2.94 20.36
N GLU A 294 -16.89 2.62 19.09
CA GLU A 294 -18.23 2.46 18.49
C GLU A 294 -18.86 1.07 18.75
N GLY A 295 -18.15 0.19 19.45
CA GLY A 295 -18.55 -1.20 19.71
C GLY A 295 -18.56 -2.09 18.47
N THR A 296 -17.98 -1.65 17.34
CA THR A 296 -17.92 -2.42 16.10
C THR A 296 -17.00 -3.63 16.24
N ILE A 297 -15.85 -3.47 16.90
CA ILE A 297 -14.91 -4.58 17.14
C ILE A 297 -15.56 -5.69 17.97
N GLU A 298 -16.24 -5.37 19.08
CA GLU A 298 -16.91 -6.38 19.91
C GLU A 298 -18.02 -7.12 19.15
N ARG A 299 -18.75 -6.44 18.25
CA ARG A 299 -19.74 -7.08 17.37
C ARG A 299 -19.09 -8.06 16.41
N GLU A 300 -17.99 -7.67 15.77
CA GLU A 300 -17.26 -8.56 14.85
C GLU A 300 -16.66 -9.75 15.59
N LEU A 301 -16.01 -9.55 16.74
CA LEU A 301 -15.50 -10.65 17.57
C LEU A 301 -16.62 -11.60 18.03
N SER A 302 -17.77 -11.06 18.41
CA SER A 302 -18.96 -11.87 18.74
C SER A 302 -19.47 -12.66 17.54
N ARG A 303 -19.49 -12.08 16.33
CA ARG A 303 -19.86 -12.76 15.08
C ARG A 303 -18.90 -13.91 14.77
N ILE A 304 -17.60 -13.65 14.88
CA ILE A 304 -16.54 -14.64 14.66
C ILE A 304 -16.71 -15.80 15.64
N ARG A 305 -16.81 -15.53 16.96
CA ARG A 305 -17.02 -16.57 17.99
C ARG A 305 -18.27 -17.42 17.75
N ARG A 306 -19.39 -16.82 17.32
CA ARG A 306 -20.64 -17.54 17.02
C ARG A 306 -20.55 -18.39 15.76
N GLY A 307 -19.79 -17.95 14.76
CA GLY A 307 -19.54 -18.72 13.53
C GLY A 307 -18.72 -19.99 13.74
N PHE A 308 -17.98 -20.10 14.86
CA PHE A 308 -17.28 -21.31 15.29
C PHE A 308 -18.11 -22.22 16.20
N SER A 309 -19.39 -21.89 16.45
CA SER A 309 -20.27 -22.61 17.38
C SER A 309 -21.30 -23.53 16.69
N GLU A 310 -21.07 -23.93 15.44
CA GLU A 310 -21.87 -24.96 14.74
C GLU A 310 -21.07 -26.25 14.51
#